data_AF-A0A6J2XJC5-F1
#
_entry.id   AF-A0A6J2XJC5-F1
#
_cell.length_a   1.000
_cell.length_b   1.000
_cell.length_c   1.000
_cell.angle_alpha   90.00
_cell.angle_beta   90.00
_cell.angle_gamma   90.00
#
_symmetry.space_group_name_H-M   'P 1'
#
loop_
_entity.id
_entity.type
_entity.pdbx_description
1 polymer ?
#
loop_
_entity_poly.entity_id
_entity_poly.type
_entity_poly.pdbx_seq_one_letter_code
_entity_poly.pdbx_strand_id
1 'polypeptide(L)'
;MSEILKNKIAYIYSDDLVTHCDKLPAMKNRASIVHDLVRNYNLLSQENIVVVKPRDATEDELKSFHSSDYIDLLKSLNSFDTSLDNIEDNHLEFGLGYDNVIIENVFDFASCLVGSSVSAARLLAAKKCKTVINWFGGWHHAQRDSAAGFCYVNDIVIAIQIMSKFFDKIIYVDLDIHHGDGVQNAFEYSSKILTLSFHKYSQGFFPNTGNIDDIGQSQGKYYTMNIPLKDGVCDKTYVDIFNEVFSMVIENFKAEALVVQCGGDGLIEDPLGQCNLTLKGLGECINKILKSDLPTLFLGGGGYNFPNTARLWAYLTSLILKTDLSNDIPDT
;
A
#
# COMPACT_ATOMS: atom_id res chain seq x y z
N MET A 1 11.63 22.82 11.15
CA MET A 1 10.80 21.78 10.51
C MET A 1 9.30 21.91 10.81
N SER A 2 8.89 22.11 12.07
CA SER A 2 7.49 22.06 12.52
C SER A 2 6.46 22.89 11.71
N GLU A 3 6.83 24.08 11.25
CA GLU A 3 5.92 25.02 10.56
C GLU A 3 5.96 24.89 9.03
N ILE A 4 7.05 24.33 8.49
CA ILE A 4 7.33 24.20 7.04
C ILE A 4 6.46 23.13 6.37
N LEU A 5 6.01 22.13 7.13
CA LEU A 5 5.22 21.01 6.61
C LEU A 5 3.71 21.32 6.57
N LYS A 6 3.26 22.31 7.34
CA LYS A 6 1.84 22.62 7.48
C LYS A 6 1.31 23.09 6.11
N ASN A 7 0.28 22.41 5.61
CA ASN A 7 -0.32 22.59 4.28
C ASN A 7 0.51 22.07 3.08
N LYS A 8 1.62 21.35 3.31
CA LYS A 8 2.33 20.62 2.24
C LYS A 8 1.91 19.15 2.18
N ILE A 9 2.01 18.58 0.99
CA ILE A 9 1.98 17.14 0.74
C ILE A 9 3.37 16.59 1.05
N ALA A 10 3.46 15.59 1.92
CA ALA A 10 4.74 14.91 2.16
C ALA A 10 4.90 13.75 1.18
N TYR A 11 6.09 13.61 0.61
CA TYR A 11 6.48 12.46 -0.21
C TYR A 11 7.61 11.72 0.50
N ILE A 12 7.36 10.48 0.91
CA ILE A 12 8.35 9.67 1.63
C ILE A 12 9.36 9.13 0.64
N TYR A 13 10.64 9.39 0.89
CA TYR A 13 11.72 8.92 0.02
C TYR A 13 13.09 8.93 0.69
N SER A 14 13.90 7.92 0.40
CA SER A 14 15.35 7.94 0.54
C SER A 14 15.99 7.01 -0.48
N ASP A 15 17.25 7.26 -0.83
CA ASP A 15 18.02 6.36 -1.69
C ASP A 15 18.12 4.95 -1.07
N ASP A 16 18.24 4.88 0.26
CA ASP A 16 18.26 3.62 1.02
C ASP A 16 16.95 2.83 0.81
N LEU A 17 15.79 3.50 0.92
CA LEU A 17 14.48 2.87 0.73
C LEU A 17 14.32 2.32 -0.68
N VAL A 18 14.67 3.12 -1.70
CA VAL A 18 14.64 2.68 -3.10
C VAL A 18 15.56 1.48 -3.31
N THR A 19 16.78 1.54 -2.79
CA THR A 19 17.76 0.44 -2.89
C THR A 19 17.24 -0.84 -2.27
N HIS A 20 16.56 -0.78 -1.12
CA HIS A 20 15.94 -1.95 -0.49
C HIS A 20 14.76 -2.48 -1.32
N CYS A 21 13.86 -1.63 -1.78
CA CYS A 21 12.71 -2.04 -2.58
C CYS A 21 13.10 -2.65 -3.93
N ASP A 22 14.16 -2.15 -4.56
CA ASP A 22 14.63 -2.63 -5.86
C ASP A 22 15.31 -4.00 -5.81
N LYS A 23 15.62 -4.52 -4.62
CA LYS A 23 16.22 -5.87 -4.46
C LYS A 23 15.20 -6.99 -4.63
N LEU A 24 13.91 -6.72 -4.47
CA LEU A 24 12.89 -7.75 -4.50
C LEU A 24 12.77 -8.37 -5.91
N PRO A 25 12.96 -9.69 -6.07
CA PRO A 25 12.95 -10.32 -7.39
C PRO A 25 11.68 -10.06 -8.20
N ALA A 26 10.51 -10.10 -7.57
CA ALA A 26 9.22 -9.85 -8.22
C ALA A 26 9.02 -8.40 -8.69
N MET A 27 9.78 -7.44 -8.16
CA MET A 27 9.58 -5.99 -8.38
C MET A 27 10.90 -5.26 -8.60
N LYS A 28 11.91 -5.96 -9.13
CA LYS A 28 13.27 -5.46 -9.27
C LYS A 28 13.30 -4.14 -10.07
N ASN A 29 13.98 -3.13 -9.52
CA ASN A 29 14.12 -1.79 -10.09
C ASN A 29 12.82 -0.96 -10.22
N ARG A 30 11.67 -1.46 -9.76
CA ARG A 30 10.39 -0.75 -9.88
C ARG A 30 10.40 0.55 -9.08
N ALA A 31 11.00 0.56 -7.89
CA ALA A 31 11.03 1.73 -7.01
C ALA A 31 11.86 2.86 -7.64
N SER A 32 13.01 2.54 -8.26
CA SER A 32 13.80 3.52 -9.02
C SER A 32 13.00 4.14 -10.17
N ILE A 33 12.37 3.32 -11.02
CA ILE A 33 11.63 3.81 -12.19
C ILE A 33 10.46 4.73 -11.76
N VAL A 34 9.75 4.36 -10.68
CA VAL A 34 8.68 5.18 -10.10
C VAL A 34 9.23 6.54 -9.64
N HIS A 35 10.29 6.53 -8.84
CA HIS A 35 10.86 7.76 -8.30
C HIS A 35 11.39 8.66 -9.40
N ASP A 36 12.16 8.10 -10.34
CA ASP A 36 12.74 8.84 -11.46
C ASP A 36 11.67 9.49 -12.31
N LEU A 37 10.57 8.80 -12.61
CA LEU A 37 9.49 9.39 -13.40
C LEU A 37 8.81 10.54 -12.64
N VAL A 38 8.49 10.36 -11.36
CA VAL A 38 7.92 11.43 -10.52
C VAL A 38 8.85 12.65 -10.48
N ARG A 39 10.15 12.42 -10.34
CA ARG A 39 11.19 13.46 -10.32
C ARG A 39 11.32 14.18 -11.66
N ASN A 40 11.39 13.45 -12.77
CA ASN A 40 11.63 14.01 -14.10
C ASN A 40 10.42 14.79 -14.65
N TYR A 41 9.22 14.49 -14.16
CA TYR A 41 8.04 15.36 -14.35
C TYR A 41 8.07 16.66 -13.51
N ASN A 42 9.13 16.91 -12.74
CA ASN A 42 9.26 18.05 -11.83
C ASN A 42 8.14 18.12 -10.77
N LEU A 43 7.52 16.99 -10.43
CA LEU A 43 6.47 16.94 -9.41
C LEU A 43 7.04 17.21 -8.02
N LEU A 44 8.27 16.77 -7.74
CA LEU A 44 8.95 17.02 -6.46
C LEU A 44 9.48 18.46 -6.31
N SER A 45 9.46 19.25 -7.39
CA SER A 45 9.88 20.65 -7.40
C SER A 45 8.72 21.63 -7.18
N GLN A 46 7.49 21.15 -7.07
CA GLN A 46 6.31 21.98 -6.81
C GLN A 46 6.37 22.60 -5.39
N GLU A 47 5.83 23.79 -5.20
CA GLU A 47 5.92 24.49 -3.90
C GLU A 47 5.17 23.79 -2.76
N ASN A 48 4.09 23.06 -3.11
CA ASN A 48 3.17 22.41 -2.19
C ASN A 48 3.58 20.98 -1.80
N ILE A 49 4.74 20.48 -2.25
CA ILE A 49 5.28 19.17 -1.84
C ILE A 49 6.56 19.33 -1.03
N VAL A 50 6.88 18.32 -0.24
CA VAL A 50 8.15 18.21 0.49
C VAL A 50 8.57 16.76 0.58
N VAL A 51 9.82 16.50 0.21
CA VAL A 51 10.43 15.18 0.36
C VAL A 51 10.81 14.97 1.82
N VAL A 52 10.39 13.85 2.41
CA VAL A 52 10.69 13.48 3.79
C VAL A 52 11.47 12.18 3.79
N LYS A 53 12.71 12.24 4.30
CA LYS A 53 13.52 11.04 4.55
C LYS A 53 12.87 10.21 5.66
N PRO A 54 12.48 8.96 5.41
CA PRO A 54 12.02 8.07 6.46
C PRO A 54 13.17 7.63 7.36
N ARG A 55 12.82 7.10 8.52
CA ARG A 55 13.74 6.32 9.35
C ARG A 55 13.31 4.86 9.31
N ASP A 56 14.22 3.97 9.68
CA ASP A 56 13.91 2.56 9.86
C ASP A 56 12.97 2.35 11.06
N ALA A 57 12.13 1.32 10.96
CA ALA A 57 11.29 0.88 12.07
C ALA A 57 12.14 0.30 13.20
N THR A 58 11.68 0.44 14.43
CA THR A 58 12.27 -0.33 15.53
C THR A 58 11.69 -1.74 15.51
N GLU A 59 12.41 -2.69 16.10
CA GLU A 59 11.92 -4.07 16.27
C GLU A 59 10.59 -4.09 17.04
N ASP A 60 10.42 -3.24 18.06
CA ASP A 60 9.17 -3.08 18.80
C ASP A 60 8.00 -2.60 17.93
N GLU A 61 8.27 -1.82 16.88
CA GLU A 61 7.23 -1.38 15.93
C GLU A 61 6.83 -2.50 14.99
N LEU A 62 7.78 -3.31 14.54
CA LEU A 62 7.48 -4.53 13.76
C LEU A 62 6.64 -5.50 14.59
N LYS A 63 7.05 -5.72 15.85
CA LYS A 63 6.38 -6.60 16.82
C LYS A 63 5.05 -6.03 17.37
N SER A 64 4.66 -4.81 17.01
CA SER A 64 3.34 -4.26 17.40
C SER A 64 2.18 -4.92 16.65
N PHE A 65 2.48 -5.52 15.50
CA PHE A 65 1.55 -6.36 14.76
C PHE A 65 2.07 -7.79 14.69
N HIS A 66 3.27 -7.99 14.12
CA HIS A 66 3.82 -9.31 13.87
C HIS A 66 4.23 -10.04 15.16
N SER A 67 4.21 -11.38 15.17
CA SER A 67 4.77 -12.12 16.31
C SER A 67 6.27 -11.90 16.48
N SER A 68 6.72 -12.03 17.73
CA SER A 68 8.14 -12.06 18.05
C SER A 68 8.86 -13.15 17.26
N ASP A 69 8.31 -14.37 17.22
CA ASP A 69 8.92 -15.52 16.55
C ASP A 69 9.14 -15.26 15.05
N TYR A 70 8.15 -14.67 14.37
CA TYR A 70 8.28 -14.33 12.96
C TYR A 70 9.35 -13.25 12.71
N ILE A 71 9.34 -12.18 13.52
CA ILE A 71 10.34 -11.10 13.38
C ILE A 71 11.76 -11.59 13.73
N ASP A 72 11.89 -12.45 14.73
CA ASP A 72 13.17 -13.05 15.13
C ASP A 72 13.71 -13.97 14.02
N LEU A 73 12.82 -14.72 13.34
CA LEU A 73 13.18 -15.48 12.14
C LEU A 73 13.72 -14.56 11.04
N LEU A 74 12.98 -13.53 10.63
CA LEU A 74 13.44 -12.59 9.59
C LEU A 74 14.81 -12.00 9.92
N LYS A 75 15.04 -11.68 11.20
CA LYS A 75 16.32 -11.14 11.68
C LYS A 75 17.45 -12.15 11.58
N SER A 76 17.20 -13.42 11.90
CA SER A 76 18.19 -14.49 11.75
C SER A 76 18.58 -14.71 10.27
N LEU A 77 17.65 -14.43 9.35
CA LEU A 77 17.85 -14.58 7.91
C LEU A 77 18.69 -13.47 7.28
N ASN A 78 19.02 -12.38 7.98
CA ASN A 78 19.92 -11.36 7.41
C ASN A 78 21.32 -11.91 7.10
N SER A 79 21.78 -12.92 7.85
CA SER A 79 23.06 -13.58 7.61
C SER A 79 22.93 -14.84 6.74
N PHE A 80 21.75 -15.08 6.17
CA PHE A 80 21.45 -16.27 5.38
C PHE A 80 22.06 -16.16 3.99
N ASP A 81 22.79 -17.20 3.59
CA ASP A 81 23.33 -17.30 2.24
C ASP A 81 22.25 -17.78 1.27
N THR A 82 21.63 -16.82 0.59
CA THR A 82 20.58 -17.06 -0.41
C THR A 82 21.05 -17.83 -1.65
N SER A 83 22.35 -18.07 -1.82
CA SER A 83 22.88 -18.88 -2.92
C SER A 83 22.78 -20.39 -2.67
N LEU A 84 22.51 -20.78 -1.43
CA LEU A 84 22.27 -22.16 -1.05
C LEU A 84 20.75 -22.34 -1.00
N ASP A 85 20.18 -23.21 -1.83
CA ASP A 85 18.75 -23.58 -1.83
C ASP A 85 18.34 -24.33 -0.53
N ASN A 86 18.64 -23.75 0.64
CA ASN A 86 18.46 -24.32 1.97
C ASN A 86 17.17 -23.78 2.61
N ILE A 87 16.04 -23.94 1.91
CA ILE A 87 14.73 -23.62 2.50
C ILE A 87 14.41 -24.71 3.53
N GLU A 88 14.38 -24.33 4.81
CA GLU A 88 14.01 -25.20 5.92
C GLU A 88 12.49 -25.22 6.14
N ASP A 89 11.97 -26.27 6.80
CA ASP A 89 10.53 -26.44 7.05
C ASP A 89 9.93 -25.26 7.84
N ASN A 90 10.67 -24.72 8.81
CA ASN A 90 10.26 -23.55 9.58
C ASN A 90 10.10 -22.30 8.68
N HIS A 91 10.91 -22.11 7.63
CA HIS A 91 10.76 -20.99 6.70
C HIS A 91 9.42 -21.06 5.97
N LEU A 92 9.05 -22.27 5.53
CA LEU A 92 7.79 -22.52 4.83
C LEU A 92 6.58 -22.29 5.75
N GLU A 93 6.67 -22.66 7.04
CA GLU A 93 5.63 -22.40 8.03
C GLU A 93 5.34 -20.89 8.19
N PHE A 94 6.38 -20.05 8.11
CA PHE A 94 6.26 -18.59 8.12
C PHE A 94 6.02 -17.97 6.73
N GLY A 95 5.72 -18.79 5.71
CA GLY A 95 5.38 -18.33 4.36
C GLY A 95 6.56 -17.87 3.51
N LEU A 96 7.80 -18.19 3.89
CA LEU A 96 9.04 -17.86 3.18
C LEU A 96 9.48 -19.03 2.31
N GLY A 97 9.62 -18.81 1.00
CA GLY A 97 10.10 -19.80 0.05
C GLY A 97 9.53 -19.61 -1.36
N TYR A 98 8.24 -19.91 -1.53
CA TYR A 98 7.55 -19.87 -2.83
C TYR A 98 7.45 -18.45 -3.41
N ASP A 99 6.34 -17.76 -3.16
CA ASP A 99 6.13 -16.41 -3.67
C ASP A 99 7.01 -15.40 -2.89
N ASN A 100 7.27 -15.66 -1.60
CA ASN A 100 8.15 -14.85 -0.76
C ASN A 100 9.55 -15.47 -0.67
N VAL A 101 10.32 -15.36 -1.74
CA VAL A 101 11.71 -15.83 -1.77
C VAL A 101 12.56 -15.15 -0.69
N ILE A 102 13.40 -15.90 0.01
CA ILE A 102 14.28 -15.30 1.02
C ILE A 102 15.30 -14.40 0.32
N ILE A 103 15.30 -13.11 0.66
CA ILE A 103 16.24 -12.12 0.13
C ILE A 103 17.34 -11.78 1.14
N GLU A 104 18.49 -11.37 0.63
CA GLU A 104 19.59 -10.91 1.46
C GLU A 104 19.15 -9.68 2.29
N ASN A 105 19.45 -9.70 3.59
CA ASN A 105 19.07 -8.64 4.53
C ASN A 105 17.55 -8.38 4.58
N VAL A 106 16.73 -9.45 4.57
CA VAL A 106 15.26 -9.35 4.59
C VAL A 106 14.70 -8.55 5.77
N PHE A 107 15.31 -8.63 6.96
CA PHE A 107 14.90 -7.83 8.12
C PHE A 107 15.22 -6.35 7.92
N ASP A 108 16.34 -6.01 7.29
CA ASP A 108 16.67 -4.61 7.01
C ASP A 108 15.71 -4.02 5.97
N PHE A 109 15.36 -4.80 4.94
CA PHE A 109 14.29 -4.47 4.01
C PHE A 109 12.96 -4.23 4.75
N ALA A 110 12.54 -5.17 5.61
CA ALA A 110 11.30 -5.07 6.37
C ALA A 110 11.28 -3.83 7.29
N SER A 111 12.40 -3.57 7.97
CA SER A 111 12.57 -2.42 8.85
C SER A 111 12.51 -1.09 8.10
N CYS A 112 13.20 -0.99 6.97
CA CYS A 112 13.18 0.19 6.12
C CYS A 112 11.79 0.47 5.54
N LEU A 113 11.13 -0.59 5.04
CA LEU A 113 9.79 -0.52 4.47
C LEU A 113 8.76 -0.07 5.51
N VAL A 114 8.66 -0.74 6.66
CA VAL A 114 7.72 -0.36 7.73
C VAL A 114 8.07 1.01 8.27
N GLY A 115 9.35 1.33 8.39
CA GLY A 115 9.84 2.63 8.81
C GLY A 115 9.33 3.79 7.93
N SER A 116 9.21 3.54 6.62
CA SER A 116 8.66 4.49 5.66
C SER A 116 7.18 4.83 5.93
N SER A 117 6.33 3.82 6.11
CA SER A 117 4.90 4.00 6.40
C SER A 117 4.65 4.48 7.83
N VAL A 118 5.47 4.09 8.80
CA VAL A 118 5.45 4.65 10.15
C VAL A 118 5.81 6.13 10.15
N SER A 119 6.81 6.53 9.37
CA SER A 119 7.19 7.94 9.23
C SER A 119 6.03 8.75 8.63
N ALA A 120 5.35 8.21 7.62
CA ALA A 120 4.15 8.81 7.04
C ALA A 120 2.99 8.94 8.04
N ALA A 121 2.65 7.85 8.73
CA ALA A 121 1.59 7.80 9.74
C ALA A 121 1.81 8.84 10.85
N ARG A 122 3.07 9.02 11.28
CA ARG A 122 3.43 10.02 12.29
C ARG A 122 3.24 11.46 11.83
N LEU A 123 3.46 11.76 10.55
CA LEU A 123 3.20 13.09 10.01
C LEU A 123 1.70 13.42 10.07
N LEU A 124 0.83 12.46 9.74
CA LEU A 124 -0.62 12.61 9.84
C LEU A 124 -1.09 12.71 11.29
N ALA A 125 -0.64 11.80 12.16
CA ALA A 125 -0.95 11.78 13.59
C ALA A 125 -0.55 13.09 14.29
N ALA A 126 0.63 13.63 13.98
CA ALA A 126 1.11 14.89 14.52
C ALA A 126 0.52 16.14 13.82
N LYS A 127 -0.42 15.95 12.88
CA LYS A 127 -1.07 17.00 12.08
C LYS A 127 -0.06 17.91 11.40
N LYS A 128 1.09 17.35 10.98
CA LYS A 128 2.15 18.08 10.27
C LYS A 128 1.83 18.21 8.78
N CYS A 129 1.24 17.17 8.21
CA CYS A 129 0.71 17.15 6.85
C CYS A 129 -0.73 16.64 6.88
N LYS A 130 -1.52 17.02 5.88
CA LYS A 130 -2.86 16.44 5.65
C LYS A 130 -2.80 15.28 4.65
N THR A 131 -1.84 15.31 3.73
CA THR A 131 -1.67 14.27 2.73
C THR A 131 -0.22 13.81 2.72
N VAL A 132 -0.03 12.50 2.72
CA VAL A 132 1.29 11.87 2.66
C VAL A 132 1.27 10.80 1.59
N ILE A 133 2.32 10.73 0.77
CA ILE A 133 2.51 9.77 -0.30
C ILE A 133 3.70 8.89 0.07
N ASN A 134 3.50 7.56 0.05
CA ASN A 134 4.55 6.57 0.19
C ASN A 134 4.34 5.43 -0.81
N TRP A 135 4.77 5.62 -2.07
CA TRP A 135 4.61 4.61 -3.12
C TRP A 135 5.39 3.32 -2.90
N PHE A 136 6.32 3.31 -1.94
CA PHE A 136 7.14 2.15 -1.61
C PHE A 136 6.45 1.18 -0.63
N GLY A 137 5.46 1.68 0.13
CA GLY A 137 4.60 0.90 1.02
C GLY A 137 3.41 0.27 0.31
N GLY A 138 2.49 -0.32 1.08
CA GLY A 138 1.24 -0.90 0.55
C GLY A 138 1.26 -2.43 0.46
N TRP A 139 2.05 -3.10 1.30
CA TRP A 139 2.25 -4.56 1.28
C TRP A 139 1.16 -5.25 2.10
N HIS A 140 0.00 -5.39 1.49
CA HIS A 140 -1.26 -5.69 2.18
C HIS A 140 -1.50 -7.17 2.55
N HIS A 141 -0.74 -8.12 2.01
CA HIS A 141 -0.99 -9.56 2.21
C HIS A 141 -0.33 -10.16 3.45
N ALA A 142 0.73 -9.52 3.97
CA ALA A 142 1.47 -10.05 5.11
C ALA A 142 0.54 -10.23 6.31
N GLN A 143 0.56 -11.44 6.88
CA GLN A 143 -0.23 -11.80 8.05
C GLN A 143 0.58 -11.53 9.31
N ARG A 144 -0.06 -11.74 10.47
CA ARG A 144 0.60 -11.58 11.77
C ARG A 144 1.87 -12.43 11.89
N ASP A 145 1.75 -13.69 11.47
CA ASP A 145 2.76 -14.73 11.71
C ASP A 145 3.25 -15.36 10.39
N SER A 146 3.09 -14.68 9.24
CA SER A 146 3.63 -15.19 7.97
C SER A 146 3.70 -14.13 6.86
N ALA A 147 4.66 -14.34 5.96
CA ALA A 147 4.70 -13.66 4.66
C ALA A 147 3.67 -14.27 3.69
N ALA A 148 3.12 -13.45 2.79
CA ALA A 148 2.19 -13.90 1.75
C ALA A 148 2.22 -12.93 0.56
N GLY A 149 2.08 -13.43 -0.68
CA GLY A 149 1.90 -12.58 -1.87
C GLY A 149 2.95 -11.47 -2.01
N PHE A 150 4.23 -11.83 -1.92
CA PHE A 150 5.39 -10.92 -1.91
C PHE A 150 5.53 -10.01 -0.68
N CYS A 151 4.58 -10.03 0.25
CA CYS A 151 4.55 -9.18 1.43
C CYS A 151 5.19 -9.90 2.62
N TYR A 152 6.38 -9.47 3.04
CA TYR A 152 7.06 -9.97 4.24
C TYR A 152 6.51 -9.33 5.52
N VAL A 153 6.14 -8.05 5.47
CA VAL A 153 5.63 -7.30 6.62
C VAL A 153 4.48 -6.40 6.18
N ASN A 154 3.53 -6.17 7.07
CA ASN A 154 2.35 -5.37 6.78
C ASN A 154 2.55 -3.94 7.29
N ASP A 155 3.18 -3.11 6.45
CA ASP A 155 3.45 -1.71 6.76
C ASP A 155 2.16 -0.89 6.96
N ILE A 156 1.09 -1.30 6.29
CA ILE A 156 -0.23 -0.67 6.34
C ILE A 156 -0.86 -0.85 7.72
N VAL A 157 -0.87 -2.08 8.24
CA VAL A 157 -1.46 -2.38 9.56
C VAL A 157 -0.76 -1.57 10.66
N ILE A 158 0.58 -1.55 10.65
CA ILE A 158 1.36 -0.80 11.63
C ILE A 158 1.11 0.72 11.50
N ALA A 159 1.02 1.24 10.27
CA ALA A 159 0.66 2.64 10.03
C ALA A 159 -0.73 2.98 10.59
N ILE A 160 -1.74 2.13 10.34
CA ILE A 160 -3.10 2.29 10.86
C ILE A 160 -3.12 2.21 12.39
N GLN A 161 -2.38 1.28 13.02
CA GLN A 161 -2.24 1.19 14.48
C GLN A 161 -1.67 2.47 15.12
N ILE A 162 -0.79 3.18 14.41
CA ILE A 162 -0.27 4.47 14.87
C ILE A 162 -1.32 5.57 14.69
N MET A 163 -1.96 5.61 13.54
CA MET A 163 -3.00 6.61 13.22
C MET A 163 -4.21 6.47 14.15
N SER A 164 -4.61 5.26 14.53
CA SER A 164 -5.79 4.98 15.36
C SER A 164 -5.67 5.47 16.80
N LYS A 165 -4.47 5.88 17.23
CA LYS A 165 -4.24 6.58 18.50
C LYS A 165 -4.70 8.05 18.46
N PHE A 166 -4.93 8.59 17.26
CA PHE A 166 -5.24 10.01 17.02
C PHE A 166 -6.51 10.23 16.21
N PHE A 167 -6.94 9.22 15.45
CA PHE A 167 -8.17 9.21 14.67
C PHE A 167 -9.05 8.05 15.16
N ASP A 168 -10.27 8.34 15.60
CA ASP A 168 -11.17 7.32 16.15
C ASP A 168 -11.73 6.40 15.06
N LYS A 169 -11.88 6.93 13.84
CA LYS A 169 -12.41 6.21 12.68
C LYS A 169 -11.52 6.37 11.45
N ILE A 170 -11.02 5.25 10.93
CA ILE A 170 -10.16 5.23 9.74
C ILE A 170 -10.78 4.31 8.71
N ILE A 171 -10.83 4.75 7.46
CA ILE A 171 -11.12 3.85 6.33
C ILE A 171 -9.80 3.47 5.67
N TYR A 172 -9.58 2.17 5.53
CA TYR A 172 -8.61 1.61 4.61
C TYR A 172 -9.31 1.31 3.28
N VAL A 173 -8.89 1.97 2.20
CA VAL A 173 -9.36 1.72 0.84
C VAL A 173 -8.27 0.98 0.08
N ASP A 174 -8.62 -0.17 -0.47
CA ASP A 174 -7.72 -1.01 -1.25
C ASP A 174 -8.16 -1.06 -2.71
N LEU A 175 -7.32 -0.52 -3.60
CA LEU A 175 -7.52 -0.50 -5.04
C LEU A 175 -6.62 -1.49 -5.79
N ASP A 176 -5.82 -2.28 -5.06
CA ASP A 176 -5.08 -3.40 -5.63
C ASP A 176 -6.05 -4.41 -6.24
N ILE A 177 -5.61 -5.11 -7.27
CA ILE A 177 -6.49 -6.12 -7.86
C ILE A 177 -6.66 -7.36 -7.01
N HIS A 178 -5.72 -7.62 -6.10
CA HIS A 178 -5.82 -8.69 -5.11
C HIS A 178 -6.57 -8.20 -3.88
N HIS A 179 -7.30 -9.11 -3.23
CA HIS A 179 -7.97 -8.78 -1.98
C HIS A 179 -6.95 -8.44 -0.89
N GLY A 180 -7.12 -7.29 -0.22
CA GLY A 180 -6.29 -6.83 0.90
C GLY A 180 -6.50 -7.59 2.21
N ASP A 181 -6.34 -8.91 2.15
CA ASP A 181 -6.65 -9.86 3.20
C ASP A 181 -5.85 -9.66 4.50
N GLY A 182 -4.55 -9.36 4.44
CA GLY A 182 -3.75 -9.14 5.64
C GLY A 182 -4.22 -7.93 6.45
N VAL A 183 -4.60 -6.84 5.78
CA VAL A 183 -5.17 -5.66 6.45
C VAL A 183 -6.58 -5.94 6.96
N GLN A 184 -7.41 -6.65 6.17
CA GLN A 184 -8.74 -7.08 6.60
C GLN A 184 -8.66 -7.92 7.88
N ASN A 185 -7.87 -9.00 7.87
CA ASN A 185 -7.74 -9.94 8.98
C ASN A 185 -7.23 -9.23 10.25
N ALA A 186 -6.30 -8.28 10.10
CA ALA A 186 -5.77 -7.51 11.23
C ALA A 186 -6.84 -6.66 11.95
N PHE A 187 -7.90 -6.27 11.25
CA PHE A 187 -8.93 -5.37 11.77
C PHE A 187 -10.35 -5.97 11.75
N GLU A 188 -10.51 -7.26 11.46
CA GLU A 188 -11.82 -7.90 11.26
C GLU A 188 -12.77 -7.81 12.48
N TYR A 189 -12.23 -7.59 13.68
CA TYR A 189 -12.98 -7.41 14.93
C TYR A 189 -13.20 -5.96 15.33
N SER A 190 -12.72 -4.98 14.56
CA SER A 190 -12.75 -3.56 14.90
C SER A 190 -13.92 -2.83 14.24
N SER A 191 -14.69 -2.07 15.02
CA SER A 191 -15.67 -1.11 14.49
C SER A 191 -15.08 0.28 14.19
N LYS A 192 -13.79 0.47 14.50
CA LYS A 192 -13.08 1.75 14.34
C LYS A 192 -12.28 1.82 13.04
N ILE A 193 -11.96 0.69 12.46
CA ILE A 193 -11.23 0.59 11.20
C ILE A 193 -12.14 -0.11 10.22
N LEU A 194 -12.53 0.58 9.15
CA LEU A 194 -13.31 -0.01 8.07
C LEU A 194 -12.36 -0.39 6.94
N THR A 195 -12.36 -1.64 6.51
CA THR A 195 -11.62 -2.09 5.31
C THR A 195 -12.58 -2.15 4.12
N LEU A 196 -12.18 -1.53 3.02
CA LEU A 196 -12.95 -1.48 1.78
C LEU A 196 -12.04 -1.90 0.62
N SER A 197 -12.23 -3.10 0.09
CA SER A 197 -11.40 -3.65 -0.98
C SER A 197 -12.20 -3.92 -2.25
N PHE A 198 -11.65 -3.47 -3.39
CA PHE A 198 -12.18 -3.72 -4.74
C PHE A 198 -11.20 -4.61 -5.48
N HIS A 199 -11.52 -5.89 -5.64
CA HIS A 199 -10.55 -6.87 -6.11
C HIS A 199 -11.20 -7.88 -7.06
N LYS A 200 -10.39 -8.53 -7.88
CA LYS A 200 -10.84 -9.67 -8.66
C LYS A 200 -11.14 -10.84 -7.71
N TYR A 201 -12.31 -11.45 -7.89
CA TYR A 201 -12.70 -12.63 -7.13
C TYR A 201 -13.19 -13.73 -8.07
N SER A 202 -12.35 -14.74 -8.25
CA SER A 202 -12.63 -15.93 -9.06
C SER A 202 -11.91 -17.13 -8.47
N GLN A 203 -12.41 -18.33 -8.76
CA GLN A 203 -11.76 -19.57 -8.31
C GLN A 203 -10.30 -19.63 -8.76
N GLY A 204 -9.38 -19.81 -7.81
CA GLY A 204 -7.95 -19.95 -8.07
C GLY A 204 -7.19 -18.61 -8.21
N PHE A 205 -7.87 -17.47 -8.06
CA PHE A 205 -7.21 -16.17 -8.03
C PHE A 205 -6.79 -15.83 -6.59
N PHE A 206 -5.50 -15.56 -6.40
CA PHE A 206 -4.95 -15.23 -5.09
C PHE A 206 -5.61 -13.96 -4.50
N PRO A 207 -5.85 -13.87 -3.18
CA PRO A 207 -5.63 -14.87 -2.12
C PRO A 207 -6.81 -15.85 -1.93
N ASN A 208 -7.80 -15.87 -2.83
CA ASN A 208 -9.04 -16.66 -2.74
C ASN A 208 -9.97 -16.27 -1.57
N THR A 209 -9.80 -15.08 -0.98
CA THR A 209 -10.66 -14.50 0.06
C THR A 209 -11.34 -13.23 -0.47
N GLY A 210 -12.14 -12.52 0.36
CA GLY A 210 -12.82 -11.29 -0.06
C GLY A 210 -14.17 -11.55 -0.76
N ASN A 211 -14.87 -12.62 -0.38
CA ASN A 211 -16.24 -12.82 -0.86
C ASN A 211 -17.15 -11.67 -0.37
N ILE A 212 -18.23 -11.37 -1.10
CA ILE A 212 -19.23 -10.38 -0.67
C ILE A 212 -19.86 -10.68 0.70
N ASP A 213 -19.92 -11.97 1.09
CA ASP A 213 -20.42 -12.41 2.40
C ASP A 213 -19.39 -12.28 3.53
N ASP A 214 -18.13 -11.97 3.19
CA ASP A 214 -17.08 -11.68 4.17
C ASP A 214 -17.21 -10.24 4.66
N ILE A 215 -17.85 -10.10 5.82
CA ILE A 215 -18.30 -8.82 6.38
C ILE A 215 -17.70 -8.53 7.76
N GLY A 216 -16.63 -9.23 8.14
CA GLY A 216 -15.99 -9.07 9.45
C GLY A 216 -16.75 -9.74 10.59
N GLN A 217 -16.19 -9.66 11.80
CA GLN A 217 -16.60 -10.49 12.93
C GLN A 217 -16.90 -9.67 14.18
N SER A 218 -17.84 -10.15 15.00
CA SER A 218 -18.19 -9.54 16.30
C SER A 218 -18.46 -8.03 16.18
N GLN A 219 -17.70 -7.18 16.89
CA GLN A 219 -17.82 -5.72 16.82
C GLN A 219 -17.42 -5.15 15.46
N GLY A 220 -16.55 -5.83 14.70
CA GLY A 220 -16.15 -5.46 13.34
C GLY A 220 -17.11 -5.94 12.25
N LYS A 221 -18.20 -6.62 12.61
CA LYS A 221 -19.23 -7.01 11.64
C LYS A 221 -19.82 -5.77 10.95
N TYR A 222 -19.88 -5.82 9.63
CA TYR A 222 -20.24 -4.73 8.70
C TYR A 222 -19.20 -3.60 8.58
N TYR A 223 -18.00 -3.77 9.13
CA TYR A 223 -16.86 -2.87 8.95
C TYR A 223 -15.77 -3.47 8.05
N THR A 224 -16.01 -4.67 7.54
CA THR A 224 -15.26 -5.24 6.42
C THR A 224 -16.17 -5.22 5.20
N MET A 225 -15.73 -4.58 4.12
CA MET A 225 -16.49 -4.42 2.90
C MET A 225 -15.69 -4.92 1.70
N ASN A 226 -16.19 -5.97 1.08
CA ASN A 226 -15.58 -6.61 -0.07
C ASN A 226 -16.43 -6.40 -1.32
N ILE A 227 -15.78 -5.91 -2.38
CA ILE A 227 -16.39 -5.67 -3.68
C ILE A 227 -15.75 -6.62 -4.69
N PRO A 228 -16.25 -7.87 -4.79
CA PRO A 228 -15.71 -8.87 -5.71
C PRO A 228 -16.03 -8.50 -7.16
N LEU A 229 -15.00 -8.38 -7.98
CA LEU A 229 -15.05 -8.03 -9.40
C LEU A 229 -14.72 -9.25 -10.27
N LYS A 230 -15.21 -9.21 -11.50
CA LYS A 230 -14.92 -10.23 -12.52
C LYS A 230 -13.82 -9.76 -13.46
N ASP A 231 -13.21 -10.74 -14.13
CA ASP A 231 -12.20 -10.54 -15.17
C ASP A 231 -12.62 -9.51 -16.22
N GLY A 232 -11.66 -8.71 -16.66
CA GLY A 232 -11.87 -7.71 -17.70
C GLY A 232 -12.73 -6.51 -17.27
N VAL A 233 -12.91 -6.26 -15.96
CA VAL A 233 -13.50 -5.01 -15.48
C VAL A 233 -12.78 -3.82 -16.10
N CYS A 234 -13.55 -2.86 -16.61
CA CYS A 234 -13.04 -1.67 -17.28
C CYS A 234 -13.34 -0.40 -16.46
N ASP A 235 -12.69 0.71 -16.83
CA ASP A 235 -12.80 1.99 -16.14
C ASP A 235 -14.25 2.39 -15.83
N LYS A 236 -15.15 2.29 -16.82
CA LYS A 236 -16.55 2.72 -16.63
C LYS A 236 -17.20 1.97 -15.47
N THR A 237 -17.16 0.65 -15.50
CA THR A 237 -17.81 -0.18 -14.48
C THR A 237 -17.12 -0.02 -13.12
N TYR A 238 -15.79 0.01 -13.11
CA TYR A 238 -15.01 0.17 -11.87
C TYR A 238 -15.31 1.50 -11.18
N VAL A 239 -15.27 2.61 -11.94
CA VAL A 239 -15.50 3.96 -11.43
C VAL A 239 -16.95 4.16 -11.00
N ASP A 240 -17.93 3.62 -11.74
CA ASP A 240 -19.35 3.69 -11.36
C ASP A 240 -19.57 3.00 -10.00
N ILE A 241 -19.06 1.78 -9.82
CA ILE A 241 -19.15 1.02 -8.55
C ILE A 241 -18.40 1.75 -7.43
N PHE A 242 -17.16 2.15 -7.68
CA PHE A 242 -16.34 2.85 -6.69
C PHE A 242 -17.02 4.12 -6.18
N ASN A 243 -17.54 4.94 -7.09
CA ASN A 243 -18.18 6.21 -6.75
C ASN A 243 -19.41 6.01 -5.86
N GLU A 244 -20.24 5.01 -6.16
CA GLU A 244 -21.45 4.69 -5.40
C GLU A 244 -21.08 4.16 -4.01
N VAL A 245 -20.25 3.12 -3.96
CA VAL A 245 -19.84 2.47 -2.70
C VAL A 245 -19.08 3.44 -1.81
N PHE A 246 -18.06 4.12 -2.32
CA PHE A 246 -17.24 5.03 -1.51
C PHE A 246 -18.06 6.21 -0.98
N SER A 247 -19.01 6.75 -1.76
CA SER A 247 -19.94 7.78 -1.27
C SER A 247 -20.77 7.29 -0.08
N MET A 248 -21.36 6.09 -0.18
CA MET A 248 -22.14 5.53 0.92
C MET A 248 -21.27 5.30 2.15
N VAL A 249 -20.06 4.74 1.96
CA VAL A 249 -19.15 4.44 3.06
C VAL A 249 -18.70 5.71 3.78
N ILE A 250 -18.25 6.74 3.05
CA ILE A 250 -17.76 7.97 3.66
C ILE A 250 -18.89 8.72 4.40
N GLU A 251 -20.11 8.71 3.84
CA GLU A 251 -21.27 9.34 4.44
C GLU A 251 -21.75 8.63 5.70
N ASN A 252 -21.68 7.29 5.78
CA ASN A 252 -22.22 6.53 6.91
C ASN A 252 -21.17 6.28 8.00
N PHE A 253 -19.94 5.93 7.63
CA PHE A 253 -18.91 5.58 8.61
C PHE A 253 -18.40 6.81 9.37
N LYS A 254 -18.39 7.99 8.72
CA LYS A 254 -17.86 9.27 9.26
C LYS A 254 -16.39 9.14 9.65
N ALA A 255 -15.55 8.78 8.67
CA ALA A 255 -14.11 8.66 8.87
C ALA A 255 -13.46 9.99 9.23
N GLU A 256 -12.38 9.91 10.00
CA GLU A 256 -11.53 11.05 10.35
C GLU A 256 -10.20 11.04 9.58
N ALA A 257 -9.80 9.89 9.03
CA ALA A 257 -8.63 9.73 8.18
C ALA A 257 -8.81 8.56 7.20
N LEU A 258 -8.01 8.57 6.14
CA LEU A 258 -7.96 7.54 5.09
C LEU A 258 -6.55 6.97 4.97
N VAL A 259 -6.48 5.66 4.70
CA VAL A 259 -5.29 4.98 4.18
C VAL A 259 -5.69 4.33 2.87
N VAL A 260 -5.00 4.67 1.78
CA VAL A 260 -5.40 4.29 0.42
C VAL A 260 -4.25 3.55 -0.24
N GLN A 261 -4.43 2.25 -0.47
CA GLN A 261 -3.52 1.43 -1.25
C GLN A 261 -3.87 1.61 -2.73
N CYS A 262 -2.87 1.89 -3.56
CA CYS A 262 -3.03 2.26 -4.96
C CYS A 262 -2.30 1.26 -5.88
N GLY A 263 -2.54 -0.03 -5.68
CA GLY A 263 -1.95 -1.11 -6.48
C GLY A 263 -2.11 -0.88 -7.99
N GLY A 264 -1.02 -1.09 -8.73
CA GLY A 264 -0.95 -0.86 -10.17
C GLY A 264 -1.22 -2.11 -11.02
N ASP A 265 -1.51 -3.24 -10.40
CA ASP A 265 -1.70 -4.52 -11.07
C ASP A 265 -3.09 -4.72 -11.68
N GLY A 266 -4.07 -3.90 -11.31
CA GLY A 266 -5.36 -3.84 -12.02
C GLY A 266 -5.27 -3.21 -13.43
N LEU A 267 -4.13 -2.62 -13.77
CA LEU A 267 -3.93 -1.97 -15.06
C LEU A 267 -3.90 -2.97 -16.22
N ILE A 268 -4.33 -2.49 -17.39
CA ILE A 268 -4.13 -3.21 -18.64
C ILE A 268 -2.65 -3.59 -18.83
N GLU A 269 -2.41 -4.79 -19.37
CA GLU A 269 -1.09 -5.38 -19.60
C GLU A 269 -0.27 -5.68 -18.35
N ASP A 270 -0.86 -5.62 -17.16
CA ASP A 270 -0.23 -6.23 -15.99
C ASP A 270 -0.24 -7.76 -16.11
N PRO A 271 0.90 -8.44 -15.85
CA PRO A 271 0.99 -9.89 -16.01
C PRO A 271 0.18 -10.68 -14.99
N LEU A 272 -0.22 -10.09 -13.85
CA LEU A 272 -0.91 -10.80 -12.76
C LEU A 272 -2.38 -10.42 -12.61
N GLY A 273 -2.78 -9.15 -12.85
CA GLY A 273 -4.12 -8.69 -12.46
C GLY A 273 -5.29 -9.00 -13.40
N GLN A 274 -5.05 -9.33 -14.68
CA GLN A 274 -6.10 -9.75 -15.64
C GLN A 274 -7.32 -8.81 -15.75
N CYS A 275 -7.11 -7.51 -15.48
CA CYS A 275 -8.12 -6.46 -15.59
C CYS A 275 -7.82 -5.50 -16.74
N ASN A 276 -8.75 -4.58 -17.01
CA ASN A 276 -8.66 -3.65 -18.13
C ASN A 276 -8.82 -2.20 -17.65
N LEU A 277 -8.21 -1.88 -16.51
CA LEU A 277 -8.20 -0.52 -15.98
C LEU A 277 -7.11 0.30 -16.64
N THR A 278 -7.38 1.59 -16.79
CA THR A 278 -6.39 2.57 -17.22
C THR A 278 -6.01 3.47 -16.05
N LEU A 279 -4.93 4.25 -16.25
CA LEU A 279 -4.49 5.27 -15.33
C LEU A 279 -5.64 6.23 -14.99
N LYS A 280 -6.48 6.57 -15.97
CA LYS A 280 -7.61 7.49 -15.79
C LYS A 280 -8.70 6.90 -14.90
N GLY A 281 -9.03 5.61 -15.07
CA GLY A 281 -10.00 4.92 -14.22
C GLY A 281 -9.63 4.99 -12.75
N LEU A 282 -8.40 4.59 -12.42
CA LEU A 282 -7.88 4.70 -11.05
C LEU A 282 -7.76 6.17 -10.60
N GLY A 283 -7.40 7.08 -11.49
CA GLY A 283 -7.36 8.52 -11.22
C GLY A 283 -8.72 9.12 -10.82
N GLU A 284 -9.83 8.65 -11.41
CA GLU A 284 -11.18 9.06 -11.01
C GLU A 284 -11.49 8.62 -9.57
N CYS A 285 -11.07 7.41 -9.18
CA CYS A 285 -11.18 6.94 -7.79
C CYS A 285 -10.37 7.84 -6.85
N ILE A 286 -9.13 8.19 -7.20
CA ILE A 286 -8.29 9.11 -6.41
C ILE A 286 -8.93 10.51 -6.33
N ASN A 287 -9.44 11.06 -7.43
CA ASN A 287 -10.15 12.34 -7.44
C ASN A 287 -11.38 12.33 -6.52
N LYS A 288 -12.13 11.23 -6.50
CA LYS A 288 -13.27 11.03 -5.60
C LYS A 288 -12.81 10.98 -4.14
N ILE A 289 -11.71 10.30 -3.83
CA ILE A 289 -11.10 10.28 -2.49
C ILE A 289 -10.66 11.67 -2.06
N LEU A 290 -9.96 12.41 -2.91
CA LEU A 290 -9.44 13.76 -2.62
C LEU A 290 -10.56 14.77 -2.31
N LYS A 291 -11.76 14.58 -2.88
CA LYS A 291 -12.95 15.40 -2.57
C LYS A 291 -13.47 15.22 -1.14
N SER A 292 -13.11 14.14 -0.44
CA SER A 292 -13.47 13.95 0.96
C SER A 292 -12.72 14.91 1.90
N ASP A 293 -11.59 15.46 1.43
CA ASP A 293 -10.76 16.41 2.16
C ASP A 293 -10.38 15.92 3.58
N LEU A 294 -10.14 14.62 3.72
CA LEU A 294 -9.66 13.99 4.95
C LEU A 294 -8.13 13.84 4.98
N PRO A 295 -7.51 13.80 6.17
CA PRO A 295 -6.14 13.32 6.34
C PRO A 295 -5.94 11.97 5.64
N THR A 296 -5.03 11.89 4.67
CA THR A 296 -4.90 10.72 3.79
C THR A 296 -3.45 10.27 3.63
N LEU A 297 -3.22 8.98 3.84
CA LEU A 297 -1.97 8.28 3.47
C LEU A 297 -2.20 7.52 2.16
N PHE A 298 -1.49 7.87 1.11
CA PHE A 298 -1.45 7.11 -0.14
C PHE A 298 -0.26 6.17 -0.15
N LEU A 299 -0.51 4.90 -0.47
CA LEU A 299 0.48 3.83 -0.54
C LEU A 299 0.52 3.25 -1.96
N GLY A 300 1.61 2.55 -2.28
CA GLY A 300 1.74 1.78 -3.50
C GLY A 300 0.96 0.46 -3.42
N GLY A 301 1.65 -0.65 -3.69
CA GLY A 301 1.03 -1.97 -3.78
C GLY A 301 1.65 -2.88 -4.83
N GLY A 302 0.83 -3.79 -5.37
CA GLY A 302 1.12 -4.56 -6.58
C GLY A 302 1.32 -3.67 -7.81
N GLY A 303 1.62 -4.30 -8.95
CA GLY A 303 1.90 -3.63 -10.22
C GLY A 303 3.23 -4.09 -10.81
N TYR A 304 3.13 -5.04 -11.72
CA TYR A 304 4.21 -5.88 -12.24
C TYR A 304 4.57 -5.55 -13.69
N ASN A 305 3.76 -4.72 -14.35
CA ASN A 305 4.20 -3.93 -15.51
C ASN A 305 4.86 -2.62 -15.03
N PHE A 306 6.16 -2.65 -14.74
CA PHE A 306 6.85 -1.55 -14.05
C PHE A 306 6.72 -0.18 -14.75
N PRO A 307 6.83 -0.06 -16.09
CA PRO A 307 6.58 1.21 -16.76
C PRO A 307 5.15 1.74 -16.55
N ASN A 308 4.13 0.87 -16.60
CA ASN A 308 2.74 1.28 -16.37
C ASN A 308 2.50 1.65 -14.90
N THR A 309 3.08 0.92 -13.95
CA THR A 309 3.04 1.28 -12.53
C THR A 309 3.68 2.65 -12.27
N ALA A 310 4.85 2.92 -12.86
CA ALA A 310 5.49 4.22 -12.75
C ALA A 310 4.62 5.34 -13.33
N ARG A 311 4.04 5.15 -14.52
CA ARG A 311 3.12 6.13 -15.13
C ARG A 311 1.90 6.37 -14.26
N LEU A 312 1.32 5.32 -13.67
CA LEU A 312 0.19 5.43 -12.74
C LEU A 312 0.59 6.28 -11.55
N TRP A 313 1.63 5.92 -10.80
CA TRP A 313 1.96 6.64 -9.56
C TRP A 313 2.47 8.06 -9.81
N ALA A 314 3.12 8.33 -10.96
CA ALA A 314 3.40 9.71 -11.39
C ALA A 314 2.12 10.50 -11.67
N TYR A 315 1.17 9.92 -12.40
CA TYR A 315 -0.13 10.53 -12.66
C TYR A 315 -0.94 10.77 -11.37
N LEU A 316 -1.02 9.78 -10.47
CA LEU A 316 -1.71 9.95 -9.18
C LEU A 316 -1.04 11.03 -8.32
N THR A 317 0.30 11.11 -8.34
CA THR A 317 1.03 12.19 -7.66
C THR A 317 0.63 13.55 -8.23
N SER A 318 0.48 13.68 -9.55
CA SER A 318 0.03 14.93 -10.19
C SER A 318 -1.39 15.31 -9.78
N LEU A 319 -2.31 14.33 -9.69
CA LEU A 319 -3.68 14.57 -9.20
C LEU A 319 -3.70 15.06 -7.75
N ILE A 320 -2.90 14.42 -6.88
CA ILE A 320 -2.77 14.81 -5.47
C ILE A 320 -2.21 16.23 -5.35
N LEU A 321 -1.24 16.60 -6.20
CA LEU A 321 -0.66 17.95 -6.25
C LEU A 321 -1.55 18.98 -6.94
N LYS A 322 -2.59 18.54 -7.67
CA LYS A 322 -3.40 19.36 -8.57
C LYS A 322 -2.54 20.03 -9.65
N THR A 323 -1.63 19.25 -10.24
CA THR A 323 -0.71 19.66 -11.29
C THR A 323 -1.02 18.88 -12.57
N ASP A 324 -1.14 19.61 -13.68
CA ASP A 324 -1.29 19.00 -15.00
C ASP A 324 0.00 18.29 -15.43
N LEU A 325 -0.16 17.10 -15.99
CA LEU A 325 0.95 16.27 -16.47
C LEU A 325 0.92 16.19 -18.00
N SER A 326 2.08 16.36 -18.65
CA SER A 326 2.19 16.09 -20.09
C SER A 326 2.07 14.59 -20.36
N ASN A 327 1.43 14.23 -21.48
CA ASN A 327 1.46 12.85 -21.98
C ASN A 327 2.85 12.46 -22.53
N ASP A 328 3.68 13.45 -22.87
CA ASP A 328 5.06 13.19 -23.29
C ASP A 328 5.90 12.83 -22.06
N ILE A 329 6.49 11.63 -22.06
CA ILE A 329 7.40 11.18 -21.01
C ILE A 329 8.68 12.03 -21.09
N PRO A 330 9.09 12.71 -20.00
CA PRO A 330 10.32 13.50 -19.99
C PRO A 330 11.56 12.63 -20.21
N ASP A 331 12.56 13.20 -20.89
CA ASP A 331 13.88 12.58 -20.98
C ASP A 331 14.51 12.47 -19.59
N THR A 332 15.24 11.38 -19.37
CA THR A 332 16.03 11.12 -18.14
C THR A 332 17.36 11.87 -18.14
#